data_AF-A0A2D7BTN6-F1
#
_entry.id   AF-A0A2D7BTN6-F1
#
_cell.length_a   1.000
_cell.length_b   1.000
_cell.length_c   1.000
_cell.angle_alpha   90.00
_cell.angle_beta   90.00
_cell.angle_gamma   90.00
#
_symmetry.space_group_name_H-M   'P 1'
#
loop_
_entity.id
_entity.type
_entity.pdbx_description
1 polymer ?
#
loop_
_entity_poly.entity_id
_entity_poly.type
_entity_poly.pdbx_seq_one_letter_code
_entity_poly.pdbx_strand_id
1 'polypeptide(L)'
;MPRLSLYKPTKTNDYHFMDRNIREQFSIGGTGVHVHKYLGPAVTADKNDPAQPNYIDGREVDPLSGEVINVEGIINETKVQDLLFMENRDRKYDKDIYELRGVYNVQDTDFDLTQFGLFLSNDMLYMTFHMNEMVDIMGRRLMPGDVLELPHLRDALLLNADKNAINKYYVVNDANRGAEGFSQTWYPHIWRVKLSPLTDSQEYYDILGDGSENSLKSDLSTYKAEYNISNAIVEAADAEDPNGTSMTEHLFGYDYATSGGLVNQQNSYSHGESINSGDQFPSSPTEGEYFIRTDFNPNRLFVRRGSRWHRLYDNITDQTWTDKTYNASDYINNNRTTVVDDQEFNEQTPLSEVIKPQADNT
;
A
#
# COMPACT_ATOMS: atom_id res chain seq x y z
N MET A 1 29.71 -57.92 -10.69
CA MET A 1 28.67 -57.10 -11.35
C MET A 1 29.36 -55.98 -12.09
N PRO A 2 29.16 -55.81 -13.41
CA PRO A 2 29.67 -54.64 -14.11
C PRO A 2 28.97 -53.42 -13.56
N ARG A 3 29.72 -52.45 -13.02
CA ARG A 3 29.19 -51.15 -12.63
C ARG A 3 29.03 -50.32 -13.90
N LEU A 4 27.88 -50.45 -14.58
CA LEU A 4 27.51 -49.50 -15.63
C LEU A 4 27.32 -48.12 -14.97
N SER A 5 28.36 -47.29 -15.05
CA SER A 5 28.23 -45.87 -14.77
C SER A 5 27.62 -45.21 -16.01
N LEU A 6 26.38 -44.74 -15.88
CA LEU A 6 25.74 -43.91 -16.92
C LEU A 6 26.45 -42.57 -17.08
N TYR A 7 27.02 -42.04 -16.00
CA TYR A 7 27.83 -40.83 -16.05
C TYR A 7 29.21 -41.11 -16.65
N LYS A 8 29.56 -40.34 -17.68
CA LYS A 8 30.92 -40.28 -18.24
C LYS A 8 31.56 -38.96 -17.79
N PRO A 9 32.82 -38.96 -17.31
CA PRO A 9 33.49 -37.76 -16.80
C PRO A 9 33.96 -36.80 -17.91
N THR A 10 34.04 -37.27 -19.16
CA THR A 10 34.42 -36.46 -20.32
C THR A 10 33.27 -36.37 -21.32
N LYS A 11 33.13 -35.18 -21.92
CA LYS A 11 32.22 -34.96 -23.05
C LYS A 11 32.75 -35.77 -24.25
N THR A 12 31.92 -36.67 -24.76
CA THR A 12 32.25 -37.53 -25.92
C THR A 12 31.44 -37.09 -27.14
N ASN A 13 31.67 -37.69 -28.30
CA ASN A 13 30.94 -37.35 -29.53
C ASN A 13 29.41 -37.45 -29.38
N ASP A 14 28.93 -38.38 -28.54
CA ASP A 14 27.50 -38.53 -28.24
C ASP A 14 26.91 -37.25 -27.60
N TYR A 15 27.67 -36.58 -26.73
CA TYR A 15 27.26 -35.30 -26.15
C TYR A 15 27.10 -34.23 -27.23
N HIS A 16 28.09 -34.08 -28.11
CA HIS A 16 28.06 -33.09 -29.17
C HIS A 16 26.95 -33.35 -30.20
N PHE A 17 26.66 -34.62 -30.49
CA PHE A 17 25.55 -35.00 -31.35
C PHE A 17 24.21 -34.59 -30.74
N MET A 18 23.96 -34.94 -29.47
CA MET A 18 22.73 -34.54 -28.78
C MET A 18 22.62 -33.02 -28.64
N ASP A 19 23.72 -32.35 -28.30
CA ASP A 19 23.78 -30.89 -28.18
C ASP A 19 23.37 -30.19 -29.47
N ARG A 20 23.86 -30.66 -30.62
CA ARG A 20 23.52 -30.11 -31.93
C ARG A 20 22.02 -30.26 -32.25
N ASN A 21 21.45 -31.43 -31.98
CA ASN A 21 20.02 -31.67 -32.23
C ASN A 21 19.14 -30.83 -31.30
N ILE A 22 19.52 -30.70 -30.02
CA ILE A 22 18.81 -29.86 -29.06
C ILE A 22 18.93 -28.39 -29.45
N ARG A 23 20.12 -27.92 -29.84
CA ARG A 23 20.34 -26.57 -30.34
C ARG A 23 19.41 -26.24 -31.52
N GLU A 24 19.22 -27.18 -32.44
CA GLU A 24 18.33 -27.00 -33.59
C GLU A 24 16.87 -26.74 -33.18
N GLN A 25 16.40 -27.39 -32.11
CA GLN A 25 15.08 -27.11 -31.55
C GLN A 25 14.93 -25.65 -31.11
N PHE A 26 15.94 -25.08 -30.44
CA PHE A 26 15.90 -23.70 -29.99
C PHE A 26 16.11 -22.70 -31.13
N SER A 27 16.95 -23.03 -32.11
CA SER A 27 17.18 -22.11 -33.24
C SER A 27 15.96 -21.99 -34.15
N ILE A 28 15.25 -23.08 -34.41
CA ILE A 28 14.07 -23.12 -35.27
C ILE A 28 12.78 -22.79 -34.50
N GLY A 29 12.57 -23.42 -33.34
CA GLY A 29 11.33 -23.33 -32.57
C GLY A 29 11.34 -22.29 -31.45
N GLY A 30 12.50 -21.74 -31.10
CA GLY A 30 12.62 -20.72 -30.06
C GLY A 30 12.15 -19.34 -30.52
N THR A 31 11.55 -18.60 -29.59
CA THR A 31 11.25 -17.18 -29.77
C THR A 31 12.51 -16.35 -29.54
N GLY A 32 12.72 -15.32 -30.35
CA GLY A 32 13.78 -14.34 -30.15
C GLY A 32 13.51 -13.46 -28.93
N VAL A 33 14.54 -13.28 -28.11
CA VAL A 33 14.53 -12.49 -26.89
C VAL A 33 15.79 -11.63 -26.88
N HIS A 34 15.64 -10.34 -26.56
CA HIS A 34 16.77 -9.45 -26.37
C HIS A 34 17.22 -9.51 -24.91
N VAL A 35 18.53 -9.58 -24.69
CA VAL A 35 19.12 -9.71 -23.35
C VAL A 35 20.00 -8.53 -23.05
N HIS A 36 19.66 -7.87 -21.95
CA HIS A 36 20.50 -6.88 -21.29
C HIS A 36 21.37 -7.62 -20.27
N LYS A 37 22.65 -7.77 -20.61
CA LYS A 37 23.63 -8.50 -19.80
C LYS A 37 24.03 -7.66 -18.60
N TYR A 38 23.80 -8.17 -17.39
CA TYR A 38 24.23 -7.52 -16.17
C TYR A 38 25.76 -7.64 -16.00
N LEU A 39 26.44 -6.52 -15.75
CA LEU A 39 27.90 -6.46 -15.56
C LEU A 39 28.31 -6.31 -14.09
N GLY A 40 27.40 -5.89 -13.23
CA GLY A 40 27.69 -5.60 -11.82
C GLY A 40 27.07 -4.28 -11.34
N PRO A 41 27.32 -3.88 -10.08
CA PRO A 41 26.82 -2.62 -9.56
C PRO A 41 27.51 -1.42 -10.25
N ALA A 42 26.74 -0.36 -10.49
CA ALA A 42 27.25 0.88 -11.08
C ALA A 42 28.23 1.56 -10.12
N VAL A 43 29.36 2.01 -10.67
CA VAL A 43 30.39 2.71 -9.89
C VAL A 43 30.00 4.17 -9.76
N THR A 44 29.71 4.63 -8.55
CA THR A 44 29.49 6.05 -8.26
C THR A 44 30.83 6.77 -8.33
N ALA A 45 30.94 7.82 -9.14
CA ALA A 45 32.15 8.65 -9.20
C ALA A 45 32.41 9.35 -7.85
N ASP A 46 33.67 9.57 -7.52
CA ASP A 46 34.08 10.15 -6.23
C ASP A 46 33.60 11.59 -6.20
N LYS A 47 32.63 11.87 -5.32
CA LYS A 47 32.12 13.22 -5.13
C LYS A 47 32.97 14.03 -4.15
N ASN A 48 34.08 13.48 -3.64
CA ASN A 48 34.89 14.07 -2.56
C ASN A 48 34.03 14.44 -1.33
N ASP A 49 32.97 13.67 -1.09
CA ASP A 49 32.07 13.86 0.05
C ASP A 49 32.48 12.87 1.15
N PRO A 50 33.04 13.33 2.29
CA PRO A 50 33.43 12.46 3.40
C PRO A 50 32.27 11.67 4.01
N ALA A 51 31.01 12.09 3.76
CA ALA A 51 29.82 11.39 4.22
C ALA A 51 29.38 10.25 3.28
N GLN A 52 29.96 10.17 2.07
CA GLN A 52 29.66 9.11 1.11
C GLN A 52 30.82 8.11 1.03
N PRO A 53 30.58 6.82 1.31
CA PRO A 53 31.62 5.80 1.18
C PRO A 53 32.10 5.68 -0.27
N ASN A 54 33.42 5.77 -0.47
CA ASN A 54 34.04 5.66 -1.79
C ASN A 54 34.20 4.18 -2.18
N TYR A 55 33.38 3.72 -3.12
CA TYR A 55 33.37 2.34 -3.60
C TYR A 55 34.10 2.13 -4.95
N ILE A 56 34.79 3.16 -5.46
CA ILE A 56 35.36 3.15 -6.83
C ILE A 56 36.49 2.16 -6.97
N ASP A 57 37.30 2.01 -5.94
CA ASP A 57 38.51 1.24 -6.04
C ASP A 57 38.26 -0.25 -5.81
N GLY A 58 37.04 -0.67 -5.39
CA GLY A 58 36.73 -2.04 -4.95
C GLY A 58 37.66 -2.61 -3.86
N ARG A 59 38.64 -1.81 -3.41
CA ARG A 59 39.61 -2.09 -2.38
C ARG A 59 38.93 -1.98 -1.04
N GLU A 60 38.56 -3.14 -0.53
CA GLU A 60 38.06 -3.28 0.81
C GLU A 60 39.30 -3.26 1.73
N VAL A 61 39.31 -2.32 2.68
CA VAL A 61 40.35 -2.21 3.72
C VAL A 61 39.73 -2.73 5.00
N ASP A 62 40.39 -3.69 5.65
CA ASP A 62 39.95 -4.18 6.95
C ASP A 62 40.01 -3.02 7.97
N PRO A 63 38.87 -2.63 8.59
CA PRO A 63 38.80 -1.50 9.49
C PRO A 63 39.61 -1.68 10.79
N LEU A 64 40.03 -2.91 11.12
CA LEU A 64 40.82 -3.18 12.34
C LEU A 64 42.33 -3.27 12.08
N SER A 65 42.74 -3.80 10.92
CA SER A 65 44.14 -4.00 10.57
C SER A 65 44.70 -2.98 9.58
N GLY A 66 43.83 -2.25 8.87
CA GLY A 66 44.23 -1.32 7.81
C GLY A 66 44.80 -2.02 6.57
N GLU A 67 44.75 -3.35 6.51
CA GLU A 67 45.21 -4.12 5.35
C GLU A 67 44.16 -4.16 4.25
N VAL A 68 44.61 -4.06 3.00
CA VAL A 68 43.75 -4.16 1.81
C VAL A 68 43.41 -5.63 1.58
N ILE A 69 42.17 -6.03 1.85
CA ILE A 69 41.69 -7.41 1.66
C ILE A 69 41.21 -7.68 0.22
N ASN A 70 40.94 -6.64 -0.58
CA ASN A 70 40.66 -6.76 -2.01
C ASN A 70 41.67 -5.96 -2.83
N VAL A 71 42.87 -6.51 -3.04
CA VAL A 71 44.00 -5.84 -3.71
C VAL A 71 43.69 -5.50 -5.17
N GLU A 72 42.86 -6.31 -5.84
CA GLU A 72 42.53 -6.17 -7.26
C GLU A 72 41.41 -5.16 -7.54
N GLY A 73 40.69 -4.73 -6.51
CA GLY A 73 39.67 -3.68 -6.67
C GLY A 73 38.45 -4.08 -7.50
N ILE A 74 38.25 -5.38 -7.71
CA ILE A 74 37.18 -5.88 -8.57
C ILE A 74 35.89 -5.90 -7.77
N ILE A 75 34.95 -5.04 -8.16
CA ILE A 75 33.57 -5.06 -7.69
C ILE A 75 32.88 -6.18 -8.46
N ASN A 76 32.61 -7.31 -7.79
CA ASN A 76 32.09 -8.51 -8.43
C ASN A 76 30.55 -8.48 -8.54
N GLU A 77 30.02 -9.21 -9.51
CA GLU A 77 28.60 -9.41 -9.85
C GLU A 77 27.73 -9.89 -8.66
N THR A 78 28.34 -10.42 -7.60
CA THR A 78 27.70 -10.95 -6.40
C THR A 78 27.54 -9.95 -5.25
N LYS A 79 28.18 -8.78 -5.30
CA LYS A 79 28.13 -7.75 -4.25
C LYS A 79 27.14 -6.64 -4.61
N VAL A 80 25.84 -6.96 -4.57
CA VAL A 80 24.73 -6.06 -4.96
C VAL A 80 24.26 -5.16 -3.80
N GLN A 81 24.54 -5.55 -2.56
CA GLN A 81 24.08 -4.86 -1.35
C GLN A 81 25.14 -3.93 -0.78
N ASP A 82 24.74 -2.71 -0.44
CA ASP A 82 25.56 -1.77 0.32
C ASP A 82 25.77 -2.27 1.76
N LEU A 83 27.01 -2.25 2.25
CA LEU A 83 27.38 -2.83 3.55
C LEU A 83 26.91 -1.97 4.74
N LEU A 84 26.74 -0.66 4.52
CA LEU A 84 26.41 0.30 5.57
C LEU A 84 24.91 0.61 5.64
N PHE A 85 24.24 0.78 4.49
CA PHE A 85 22.83 1.14 4.45
C PHE A 85 21.90 -0.01 4.04
N MET A 86 22.47 -1.20 3.75
CA MET A 86 21.72 -2.38 3.31
C MET A 86 20.80 -2.14 2.10
N GLU A 87 21.02 -1.03 1.38
CA GLU A 87 20.27 -0.68 0.17
C GLU A 87 20.83 -1.40 -1.06
N ASN A 88 19.98 -1.54 -2.08
CA ASN A 88 20.36 -2.15 -3.34
C ASN A 88 21.04 -1.09 -4.21
N ARG A 89 22.27 -1.38 -4.67
CA ARG A 89 22.99 -0.48 -5.58
C ARG A 89 22.38 -0.51 -6.98
N ASP A 90 22.49 0.62 -7.68
CA ASP A 90 22.17 0.73 -9.10
C ASP A 90 22.89 -0.35 -9.91
N ARG A 91 22.17 -1.03 -10.81
CA ARG A 91 22.75 -2.08 -11.67
C ARG A 91 23.29 -1.46 -12.94
N LYS A 92 24.42 -1.98 -13.41
CA LYS A 92 25.01 -1.61 -14.69
C LYS A 92 24.86 -2.75 -15.69
N TYR A 93 24.40 -2.41 -16.88
CA TYR A 93 24.23 -3.35 -17.98
C TYR A 93 25.28 -3.11 -19.07
N ASP A 94 25.49 -4.13 -19.89
CA ASP A 94 26.24 -3.99 -21.12
C ASP A 94 25.47 -3.09 -22.09
N LYS A 95 26.18 -2.28 -22.86
CA LYS A 95 25.59 -1.41 -23.88
C LYS A 95 25.12 -2.20 -25.09
N ASP A 96 25.80 -3.31 -25.36
CA ASP A 96 25.45 -4.20 -26.45
C ASP A 96 24.31 -5.13 -26.02
N ILE A 97 23.27 -5.20 -26.85
CA ILE A 97 22.09 -6.05 -26.63
C ILE A 97 22.33 -7.39 -27.34
N TYR A 98 22.18 -8.49 -26.62
CA TYR A 98 22.37 -9.84 -27.16
C TYR A 98 21.03 -10.46 -27.56
N GLU A 99 20.96 -11.10 -28.73
CA GLU A 99 19.78 -11.88 -29.13
C GLU A 99 19.98 -13.34 -28.76
N LEU A 100 19.06 -13.89 -27.96
CA LEU A 100 18.99 -15.31 -27.64
C LEU A 100 17.64 -15.88 -28.06
N ARG A 101 17.62 -17.19 -28.32
CA ARG A 101 16.38 -17.92 -28.63
C ARG A 101 15.99 -18.81 -27.47
N GLY A 102 14.81 -18.55 -26.93
CA GLY A 102 14.26 -19.26 -25.78
C GLY A 102 12.89 -19.85 -26.08
N VAL A 103 12.55 -20.91 -25.35
CA VAL A 103 11.22 -21.52 -25.37
C VAL A 103 10.63 -21.45 -23.97
N TYR A 104 9.37 -21.04 -23.87
CA TYR A 104 8.59 -21.02 -22.64
C TYR A 104 7.19 -21.57 -22.91
N ASN A 105 6.54 -22.07 -21.87
CA ASN A 105 5.15 -22.49 -21.96
C ASN A 105 4.26 -21.31 -21.57
N VAL A 106 3.31 -20.98 -22.44
CA VAL A 106 2.21 -20.08 -22.08
C VAL A 106 1.22 -20.92 -21.28
N GLN A 107 1.13 -20.70 -19.97
CA GLN A 107 0.12 -21.34 -19.13
C GLN A 107 -1.08 -20.40 -19.01
N ASP A 108 -2.26 -20.92 -19.34
CA ASP A 108 -3.54 -20.23 -19.13
C ASP A 108 -4.04 -20.63 -17.74
N THR A 109 -3.81 -19.76 -16.75
CA THR A 109 -4.17 -20.06 -15.36
C THR A 109 -5.56 -19.47 -15.11
N ASP A 110 -6.59 -20.30 -15.13
CA ASP A 110 -7.97 -19.89 -14.88
C ASP A 110 -8.18 -19.66 -13.37
N PHE A 111 -8.46 -18.41 -12.98
CA PHE A 111 -8.67 -18.04 -11.58
C PHE A 111 -10.13 -18.27 -11.20
N ASP A 112 -10.39 -19.30 -10.40
CA ASP A 112 -11.69 -19.45 -9.75
C ASP A 112 -11.83 -18.45 -8.60
N LEU A 113 -12.50 -17.33 -8.88
CA LEU A 113 -12.77 -16.24 -7.94
C LEU A 113 -13.80 -16.60 -6.86
N THR A 114 -14.40 -17.79 -6.90
CA THR A 114 -15.41 -18.19 -5.91
C THR A 114 -14.81 -18.68 -4.60
N GLN A 115 -13.51 -18.99 -4.58
CA GLN A 115 -12.81 -19.42 -3.39
C GLN A 115 -12.11 -18.23 -2.71
N PHE A 116 -12.61 -17.81 -1.55
CA PHE A 116 -11.94 -16.81 -0.72
C PHE A 116 -10.60 -17.37 -0.19
N GLY A 117 -9.49 -16.91 -0.76
CA GLY A 117 -8.13 -17.23 -0.35
C GLY A 117 -7.12 -16.38 -1.12
N LEU A 118 -6.06 -15.92 -0.43
CA LEU A 118 -5.01 -15.09 -1.02
C LEU A 118 -4.09 -15.94 -1.92
N PHE A 119 -4.50 -16.18 -3.16
CA PHE A 119 -3.66 -16.86 -4.16
C PHE A 119 -2.89 -15.82 -4.98
N LEU A 120 -1.78 -15.32 -4.44
CA LEU A 120 -0.78 -14.57 -5.21
C LEU A 120 0.20 -15.56 -5.86
N SER A 121 -0.23 -16.25 -6.93
CA SER A 121 0.76 -16.73 -7.89
C SER A 121 1.25 -15.51 -8.66
N ASN A 122 2.39 -14.96 -8.25
CA ASN A 122 3.09 -13.92 -9.01
C ASN A 122 3.24 -14.39 -10.47
N ASP A 123 3.08 -13.48 -11.42
CA ASP A 123 3.22 -13.69 -12.87
C ASP A 123 4.68 -14.09 -13.22
N MET A 124 5.09 -15.29 -12.85
CA MET A 124 6.44 -15.80 -13.00
C MET A 124 6.52 -16.67 -14.24
N LEU A 125 7.36 -16.26 -15.18
CA LEU A 125 7.56 -16.95 -16.45
C LEU A 125 8.79 -17.87 -16.35
N TYR A 126 8.66 -19.12 -16.79
CA TYR A 126 9.80 -20.03 -16.91
C TYR A 126 10.21 -20.16 -18.37
N MET A 127 11.44 -19.75 -18.68
CA MET A 127 11.99 -19.87 -20.02
C MET A 127 13.21 -20.79 -20.03
N THR A 128 13.38 -21.52 -21.12
CA THR A 128 14.49 -22.43 -21.33
C THR A 128 15.31 -21.99 -22.53
N PHE A 129 16.62 -22.13 -22.42
CA PHE A 129 17.61 -21.73 -23.42
C PHE A 129 18.65 -22.83 -23.60
N HIS A 130 19.28 -22.86 -24.78
CA HIS A 130 20.38 -23.77 -25.04
C HIS A 130 21.70 -23.30 -24.39
N MET A 131 22.32 -24.15 -23.58
CA MET A 131 23.47 -23.76 -22.74
C MET A 131 24.70 -23.33 -23.53
N ASN A 132 25.12 -24.12 -24.52
CA ASN A 132 26.36 -23.81 -25.24
C ASN A 132 26.19 -22.60 -26.16
N GLU A 133 25.01 -22.42 -26.75
CA GLU A 133 24.72 -21.26 -27.60
C GLU A 133 24.70 -19.95 -26.81
N MET A 134 24.13 -19.96 -25.61
CA MET A 134 24.23 -18.80 -24.70
C MET A 134 25.69 -18.43 -24.42
N VAL A 135 26.54 -19.42 -24.16
CA VAL A 135 27.97 -19.19 -23.87
C VAL A 135 28.69 -18.69 -25.12
N ASP A 136 28.36 -19.19 -26.31
CA ASP A 136 28.95 -18.74 -27.57
C ASP A 136 28.60 -17.27 -27.88
N ILE A 137 27.37 -16.83 -27.57
CA ILE A 137 26.88 -15.47 -27.89
C ILE A 137 27.28 -14.46 -26.82
N MET A 138 27.08 -14.77 -25.53
CA MET A 138 27.24 -13.82 -24.42
C MET A 138 28.58 -13.98 -23.68
N GLY A 139 29.27 -15.12 -23.87
CA GLY A 139 30.47 -15.50 -23.12
C GLY A 139 30.17 -16.09 -21.73
N ARG A 140 28.92 -16.08 -21.28
CA ARG A 140 28.48 -16.69 -20.02
C ARG A 140 27.04 -17.17 -20.08
N ARG A 141 26.63 -17.94 -19.07
CA ARG A 141 25.22 -18.32 -18.89
C ARG A 141 24.45 -17.15 -18.26
N LEU A 142 23.14 -17.14 -18.48
CA LEU A 142 22.22 -16.22 -17.82
C LEU A 142 22.30 -16.41 -16.31
N MET A 143 22.36 -15.30 -15.59
CA MET A 143 22.46 -15.26 -14.14
C MET A 143 21.32 -14.40 -13.56
N PRO A 144 21.05 -14.52 -12.26
CA PRO A 144 20.15 -13.60 -11.57
C PRO A 144 20.56 -12.15 -11.82
N GLY A 145 19.61 -11.33 -12.28
CA GLY A 145 19.80 -9.91 -12.56
C GLY A 145 19.96 -9.52 -14.02
N ASP A 146 20.16 -10.49 -14.93
CA ASP A 146 20.00 -10.25 -16.36
C ASP A 146 18.54 -9.89 -16.67
N VAL A 147 18.33 -8.97 -17.62
CA VAL A 147 16.99 -8.54 -18.02
C VAL A 147 16.71 -9.01 -19.44
N LEU A 148 15.53 -9.58 -19.63
CA LEU A 148 15.03 -10.08 -20.90
C LEU A 148 13.91 -9.18 -21.41
N GLU A 149 14.04 -8.74 -22.64
CA GLU A 149 12.98 -8.04 -23.38
C GLU A 149 12.35 -9.01 -24.38
N LEU A 150 11.03 -9.19 -24.26
CA LEU A 150 10.24 -10.08 -25.12
C LEU A 150 9.42 -9.26 -26.12
N PRO A 151 9.94 -9.01 -27.33
CA PRO A 151 9.25 -8.18 -28.33
C PRO A 151 7.98 -8.84 -28.88
N HIS A 152 7.88 -10.17 -28.84
CA HIS A 152 6.73 -10.91 -29.33
C HIS A 152 5.53 -10.90 -28.37
N LEU A 153 5.71 -10.48 -27.10
CA LEU A 153 4.63 -10.26 -26.14
C LEU A 153 4.07 -8.83 -26.19
N ARG A 154 4.53 -8.03 -27.16
CA ARG A 154 4.05 -6.67 -27.37
C ARG A 154 2.59 -6.70 -27.86
N ASP A 155 1.73 -5.96 -27.18
CA ASP A 155 0.34 -5.79 -27.61
C ASP A 155 0.27 -4.87 -28.85
N ALA A 156 -0.40 -5.33 -29.91
CA ALA A 156 -0.56 -4.56 -31.14
C ALA A 156 -1.81 -3.66 -31.12
N LEU A 157 -2.78 -3.92 -30.24
CA LEU A 157 -4.08 -3.24 -30.20
C LEU A 157 -4.30 -2.55 -28.85
N LEU A 158 -3.47 -1.55 -28.59
CA LEU A 158 -3.59 -0.72 -27.40
C LEU A 158 -4.97 -0.03 -27.35
N LEU A 159 -5.51 0.11 -26.14
CA LEU A 159 -6.76 0.83 -25.89
C LEU A 159 -6.66 2.32 -26.27
N ASN A 160 -5.46 2.90 -26.13
CA ASN A 160 -5.18 4.27 -26.51
C ASN A 160 -4.30 4.27 -27.77
N ALA A 161 -4.84 4.77 -28.88
CA ALA A 161 -4.17 4.81 -30.17
C ALA A 161 -3.00 5.80 -30.23
N ASP A 162 -2.92 6.76 -29.30
CA ASP A 162 -1.85 7.76 -29.26
C ASP A 162 -0.59 7.28 -28.55
N LYS A 163 -0.65 6.12 -27.86
CA LYS A 163 0.50 5.55 -27.16
C LYS A 163 1.19 4.49 -28.01
N ASN A 164 2.52 4.43 -27.91
CA ASN A 164 3.30 3.38 -28.55
C ASN A 164 3.24 2.08 -27.74
N ALA A 165 3.29 0.96 -28.45
CA ALA A 165 3.34 -0.34 -27.81
C ALA A 165 4.73 -0.62 -27.24
N ILE A 166 4.78 -0.90 -25.94
CA ILE A 166 6.01 -1.12 -25.18
C ILE A 166 6.29 -2.62 -25.11
N ASN A 167 7.56 -2.99 -25.23
CA ASN A 167 7.99 -4.38 -25.06
C ASN A 167 7.93 -4.77 -23.58
N LYS A 168 7.63 -6.03 -23.29
CA LYS A 168 7.62 -6.51 -21.90
C LYS A 168 9.03 -6.85 -21.45
N TYR A 169 9.40 -6.34 -20.28
CA TYR A 169 10.68 -6.60 -19.62
C TYR A 169 10.50 -7.56 -18.45
N TYR A 170 11.37 -8.57 -18.36
CA TYR A 170 11.40 -9.53 -17.29
C TYR A 170 12.82 -9.66 -16.73
N VAL A 171 12.94 -9.78 -15.42
CA VAL A 171 14.21 -10.00 -14.71
C VAL A 171 14.40 -11.48 -14.44
N VAL A 172 15.62 -11.97 -14.67
CA VAL A 172 16.03 -13.31 -14.23
C VAL A 172 16.21 -13.30 -12.71
N ASN A 173 15.40 -14.07 -11.99
CA ASN A 173 15.52 -14.23 -10.54
C ASN A 173 16.42 -15.40 -10.15
N ASP A 174 16.29 -16.50 -10.89
CA ASP A 174 17.04 -17.72 -10.63
C ASP A 174 17.26 -18.47 -11.95
N ALA A 175 18.32 -19.26 -11.98
CA ALA A 175 18.76 -19.95 -13.17
C ALA A 175 19.35 -21.32 -12.82
N ASN A 176 18.70 -22.38 -13.28
CA ASN A 176 19.02 -23.76 -12.95
C ASN A 176 19.08 -24.65 -14.19
N ARG A 177 19.69 -25.82 -14.06
CA ARG A 177 19.69 -26.83 -15.14
C ARG A 177 18.28 -27.39 -15.29
N GLY A 178 17.75 -27.39 -16.51
CA GLY A 178 16.43 -27.94 -16.80
C GLY A 178 16.42 -29.47 -16.62
N ALA A 179 15.38 -30.01 -15.98
CA ALA A 179 15.26 -31.45 -15.76
C ALA A 179 15.10 -32.23 -17.08
N GLU A 180 14.48 -31.63 -18.09
CA GLU A 180 14.34 -32.21 -19.44
C GLU A 180 15.63 -32.21 -20.27
N GLY A 181 16.69 -31.51 -19.83
CA GLY A 181 17.86 -31.21 -20.65
C GLY A 181 19.04 -32.17 -20.49
N PHE A 182 18.88 -33.34 -19.88
CA PHE A 182 19.97 -34.27 -19.62
C PHE A 182 20.13 -35.30 -20.74
N SER A 183 21.35 -35.44 -21.26
CA SER A 183 21.71 -36.55 -22.16
C SER A 183 21.84 -37.86 -21.42
N GLN A 184 21.92 -38.98 -22.16
CA GLN A 184 22.15 -40.32 -21.61
C GLN A 184 23.42 -40.43 -20.75
N THR A 185 24.42 -39.58 -21.02
CA THR A 185 25.65 -39.46 -20.25
C THR A 185 25.54 -38.54 -19.01
N TRP A 186 24.32 -38.08 -18.69
CA TRP A 186 24.00 -37.20 -17.57
C TRP A 186 24.65 -35.81 -17.64
N TYR A 187 24.86 -35.30 -18.85
CA TYR A 187 25.28 -33.91 -19.06
C TYR A 187 24.07 -33.03 -19.41
N PRO A 188 23.98 -31.81 -18.84
CA PRO A 188 22.93 -30.86 -19.15
C PRO A 188 23.22 -30.12 -20.47
N HIS A 189 22.16 -29.85 -21.21
CA HIS A 189 22.16 -29.05 -22.45
C HIS A 189 21.24 -27.83 -22.36
N ILE A 190 20.29 -27.84 -21.43
CA ILE A 190 19.26 -26.80 -21.30
C ILE A 190 19.46 -26.02 -20.00
N TRP A 191 19.38 -24.71 -20.12
CA TRP A 191 19.36 -23.75 -19.02
C TRP A 191 17.94 -23.24 -18.81
N ARG A 192 17.38 -23.43 -17.63
CA ARG A 192 16.07 -22.91 -17.26
C ARG A 192 16.24 -21.68 -16.40
N VAL A 193 15.61 -20.58 -16.80
CA VAL A 193 15.55 -19.35 -16.03
C VAL A 193 14.14 -19.12 -15.51
N LYS A 194 14.06 -18.64 -14.27
CA LYS A 194 12.84 -18.16 -13.65
C LYS A 194 12.82 -16.65 -13.78
N LEU A 195 11.76 -16.14 -14.40
CA LEU A 195 11.60 -14.75 -14.74
C LEU A 195 10.46 -14.13 -13.93
N SER A 196 10.61 -12.88 -13.52
CA SER A 196 9.53 -12.05 -12.99
C SER A 196 9.44 -10.74 -13.76
N PRO A 197 8.26 -10.11 -13.85
CA PRO A 197 8.12 -8.82 -14.52
C PRO A 197 9.06 -7.80 -13.87
N LEU A 198 9.68 -6.96 -14.71
CA LEU A 198 10.51 -5.85 -14.26
C LEU A 198 9.62 -4.83 -13.53
N THR A 199 9.99 -4.52 -12.29
CA THR A 199 9.38 -3.41 -11.55
C THR A 199 10.20 -2.14 -11.76
N ASP A 200 9.53 -0.97 -11.72
CA ASP A 200 10.23 0.32 -11.70
C ASP A 200 10.93 0.49 -10.33
N SER A 201 12.16 -0.01 -10.27
CA SER A 201 13.07 0.17 -9.15
C SER A 201 14.27 0.99 -9.62
N GLN A 202 14.85 1.76 -8.71
CA GLN A 202 16.08 2.51 -8.94
C GLN A 202 17.22 1.61 -9.48
N GLU A 203 17.23 0.34 -9.10
CA GLU A 203 18.20 -0.65 -9.59
C GLU A 203 18.28 -0.75 -11.12
N TYR A 204 17.15 -0.59 -11.83
CA TYR A 204 17.06 -0.78 -13.28
C TYR A 204 17.11 0.54 -14.06
N TYR A 205 17.59 1.60 -13.43
CA TYR A 205 17.68 2.94 -14.02
C TYR A 205 18.41 2.97 -15.36
N ASP A 206 19.46 2.17 -15.54
CA ASP A 206 20.24 2.09 -16.79
C ASP A 206 19.40 1.57 -17.99
N ILE A 207 18.37 0.77 -17.72
CA ILE A 207 17.44 0.26 -18.74
C ILE A 207 16.21 1.17 -18.88
N LEU A 208 15.64 1.59 -17.76
CA LEU A 208 14.38 2.34 -17.72
C LEU A 208 14.56 3.83 -18.05
N GLY A 209 15.72 4.39 -17.74
CA GLY A 209 16.04 5.80 -17.92
C GLY A 209 15.55 6.71 -16.79
N ASP A 210 15.62 8.01 -17.05
CA ASP A 210 15.55 9.08 -16.06
C ASP A 210 14.15 9.63 -15.77
N GLY A 211 13.10 8.98 -16.29
CA GLY A 211 11.72 9.46 -16.11
C GLY A 211 11.40 10.73 -16.92
N SER A 212 12.30 11.19 -17.80
CA SER A 212 11.98 12.24 -18.78
C SER A 212 10.93 11.77 -19.78
N GLU A 213 10.24 12.70 -20.47
CA GLU A 213 9.03 12.43 -21.28
C GLU A 213 9.18 11.39 -22.40
N ASN A 214 10.40 10.94 -22.72
CA ASN A 214 10.69 9.91 -23.72
C ASN A 214 11.38 8.66 -23.15
N SER A 215 11.32 8.45 -21.83
CA SER A 215 11.98 7.31 -21.18
C SER A 215 11.01 6.13 -20.96
N LEU A 216 11.52 4.90 -21.04
CA LEU A 216 10.75 3.68 -20.75
C LEU A 216 10.13 3.73 -19.35
N LYS A 217 10.78 4.45 -18.42
CA LYS A 217 10.28 4.69 -17.07
C LYS A 217 8.95 5.46 -17.06
N SER A 218 8.78 6.53 -17.83
CA SER A 218 7.51 7.29 -17.83
C SER A 218 6.34 6.48 -18.41
N ASP A 219 6.67 5.56 -19.30
CA ASP A 219 5.73 4.70 -19.99
C ASP A 219 5.33 3.46 -19.16
N LEU A 220 6.26 2.89 -18.39
CA LEU A 220 6.05 1.71 -17.55
C LEU A 220 5.56 2.05 -16.14
N SER A 221 5.95 3.21 -15.60
CA SER A 221 5.73 3.54 -14.20
C SER A 221 4.35 4.12 -13.92
N THR A 222 3.71 3.63 -12.87
CA THR A 222 2.51 4.25 -12.28
C THR A 222 2.87 5.40 -11.33
N TYR A 223 4.16 5.62 -11.04
CA TYR A 223 4.61 6.58 -10.03
C TYR A 223 4.05 7.99 -10.24
N LYS A 224 4.00 8.48 -11.48
CA LYS A 224 3.46 9.83 -11.77
C LYS A 224 1.96 9.89 -11.49
N ALA A 225 1.21 8.83 -11.77
CA ALA A 225 -0.21 8.76 -11.45
C ALA A 225 -0.43 8.73 -9.93
N GLU A 226 0.31 7.87 -9.22
CA GLU A 226 0.26 7.80 -7.75
C GLU A 226 0.68 9.10 -7.08
N TYR A 227 1.71 9.78 -7.60
CA TYR A 227 2.17 11.08 -7.13
C TYR A 227 1.09 12.16 -7.35
N ASN A 228 0.46 12.18 -8.52
CA ASN A 228 -0.63 13.11 -8.80
C ASN A 228 -1.84 12.84 -7.91
N ILE A 229 -2.18 11.57 -7.66
CA ILE A 229 -3.26 11.16 -6.76
C ILE A 229 -2.93 11.62 -5.33
N SER A 230 -1.70 11.36 -4.86
CA SER A 230 -1.25 11.79 -3.53
C SER A 230 -1.31 13.31 -3.38
N ASN A 231 -0.82 14.07 -4.37
CA ASN A 231 -0.90 15.53 -4.35
C ASN A 231 -2.35 16.02 -4.37
N ALA A 232 -3.22 15.40 -5.17
CA ALA A 232 -4.64 15.76 -5.19
C ALA A 232 -5.33 15.44 -3.86
N ILE A 233 -4.94 14.36 -3.17
CA ILE A 233 -5.43 14.05 -1.82
C ILE A 233 -4.95 15.09 -0.81
N VAL A 234 -3.68 15.49 -0.86
CA VAL A 234 -3.14 16.54 0.01
C VAL A 234 -3.83 17.88 -0.27
N GLU A 235 -3.99 18.25 -1.53
CA GLU A 235 -4.69 19.49 -1.92
C GLU A 235 -6.15 19.49 -1.48
N ALA A 236 -6.85 18.35 -1.62
CA ALA A 236 -8.21 18.19 -1.12
C ALA A 236 -8.26 18.27 0.42
N ALA A 237 -7.30 17.66 1.12
CA ALA A 237 -7.19 17.73 2.57
C ALA A 237 -6.92 19.17 3.05
N ASP A 238 -6.02 19.90 2.39
CA ASP A 238 -5.73 21.30 2.70
C ASP A 238 -6.93 22.21 2.43
N ALA A 239 -7.75 21.89 1.42
CA ALA A 239 -8.99 22.62 1.14
C ALA A 239 -10.09 22.36 2.19
N GLU A 240 -10.16 21.14 2.73
CA GLU A 240 -11.12 20.77 3.78
C GLU A 240 -10.70 21.22 5.19
N ASP A 241 -9.39 21.28 5.50
CA ASP A 241 -8.86 21.78 6.77
C ASP A 241 -7.75 22.83 6.59
N PRO A 242 -8.09 24.07 6.19
CA PRO A 242 -7.10 25.12 5.92
C PRO A 242 -6.32 25.59 7.16
N ASN A 243 -6.88 25.38 8.34
CA ASN A 243 -6.36 25.92 9.60
C ASN A 243 -5.72 24.84 10.49
N GLY A 244 -5.79 23.56 10.11
CA GLY A 244 -5.28 22.44 10.91
C GLY A 244 -5.99 22.33 12.27
N THR A 245 -7.20 22.86 12.36
CA THR A 245 -7.95 22.93 13.62
C THR A 245 -8.92 21.77 13.66
N SER A 246 -8.93 21.04 14.77
CA SER A 246 -9.90 19.97 15.01
C SER A 246 -11.30 20.47 14.69
N MET A 247 -12.02 19.78 13.80
CA MET A 247 -13.42 20.08 13.48
C MET A 247 -14.28 19.86 14.72
N THR A 248 -14.49 20.87 15.55
CA THR A 248 -15.30 20.77 16.78
C THR A 248 -16.78 21.09 16.55
N GLU A 249 -17.16 21.46 15.32
CA GLU A 249 -18.55 21.84 14.96
C GLU A 249 -19.58 20.71 15.17
N HIS A 250 -19.14 19.45 15.13
CA HIS A 250 -20.01 18.29 15.34
C HIS A 250 -20.12 17.88 16.83
N LEU A 251 -19.31 18.47 17.72
CA LEU A 251 -19.29 18.12 19.13
C LEU A 251 -20.33 18.97 19.90
N PHE A 252 -21.26 18.30 20.57
CA PHE A 252 -22.27 18.95 21.40
C PHE A 252 -21.70 19.33 22.78
N GLY A 253 -21.87 20.58 23.20
CA GLY A 253 -21.49 21.05 24.54
C GLY A 253 -19.98 21.07 24.80
N TYR A 254 -19.16 21.28 23.77
CA TYR A 254 -17.70 21.35 23.91
C TYR A 254 -17.24 22.74 24.36
N ASP A 255 -16.47 22.77 25.44
CA ASP A 255 -15.78 23.96 25.93
C ASP A 255 -14.56 24.25 25.06
N TYR A 256 -14.53 25.40 24.39
CA TYR A 256 -13.35 25.84 23.65
C TYR A 256 -12.67 27.04 24.31
N ALA A 257 -11.34 27.01 24.31
CA ALA A 257 -10.52 28.06 24.87
C ALA A 257 -10.54 29.29 23.96
N THR A 258 -10.88 30.45 24.54
CA THR A 258 -10.78 31.75 23.88
C THR A 258 -9.78 32.62 24.64
N SER A 259 -9.27 33.70 24.04
CA SER A 259 -8.31 34.64 24.69
C SER A 259 -8.83 35.24 26.01
N GLY A 260 -10.14 35.14 26.30
CA GLY A 260 -10.78 35.55 27.55
C GLY A 260 -11.18 34.42 28.52
N GLY A 261 -10.77 33.17 28.28
CA GLY A 261 -11.13 32.01 29.11
C GLY A 261 -11.86 30.90 28.34
N LEU A 262 -12.33 29.86 29.05
CA LEU A 262 -13.20 28.82 28.50
C LEU A 262 -14.59 29.42 28.24
N VAL A 263 -15.07 29.34 27.01
CA VAL A 263 -16.42 29.77 26.64
C VAL A 263 -17.24 28.54 26.33
N ASN A 264 -18.31 28.32 27.10
CA ASN A 264 -19.33 27.33 26.79
C ASN A 264 -20.07 27.81 25.53
N GLN A 265 -19.98 27.09 24.42
CA GLN A 265 -20.76 27.44 23.23
C GLN A 265 -22.26 27.32 23.56
N GLN A 266 -23.03 28.36 23.24
CA GLN A 266 -24.42 28.45 23.70
C GLN A 266 -25.29 27.37 23.04
N ASN A 267 -25.80 26.46 23.87
CA ASN A 267 -26.61 25.27 23.56
C ASN A 267 -28.00 25.61 22.96
N SER A 268 -28.11 25.82 21.65
CA SER A 268 -29.39 25.56 20.97
C SER A 268 -29.32 24.21 20.25
N TYR A 269 -29.76 23.15 20.92
CA TYR A 269 -29.97 21.85 20.27
C TYR A 269 -31.16 21.96 19.33
N SER A 270 -30.89 22.17 18.04
CA SER A 270 -31.93 22.10 17.00
C SER A 270 -32.20 20.64 16.67
N HIS A 271 -33.18 20.04 17.35
CA HIS A 271 -33.61 18.66 17.13
C HIS A 271 -34.39 18.45 15.81
N GLY A 272 -34.24 19.36 14.84
CA GLY A 272 -34.99 19.38 13.60
C GLY A 272 -36.33 20.11 13.73
N GLU A 273 -37.38 19.52 13.14
CA GLU A 273 -38.72 20.13 13.09
C GLU A 273 -39.32 20.32 14.50
N SER A 274 -39.85 21.51 14.77
CA SER A 274 -40.61 21.79 15.98
C SER A 274 -42.00 21.17 15.88
N ILE A 275 -42.35 20.34 16.86
CA ILE A 275 -43.70 19.75 16.93
C ILE A 275 -44.67 20.81 17.48
N ASN A 276 -45.77 21.03 16.78
CA ASN A 276 -46.82 21.95 17.22
C ASN A 276 -47.40 21.51 18.58
N SER A 277 -47.68 22.49 19.46
CA SER A 277 -48.20 22.24 20.80
C SER A 277 -49.33 23.20 21.18
N GLY A 278 -50.21 22.76 22.10
CA GLY A 278 -51.30 23.59 22.63
C GLY A 278 -52.36 22.79 23.38
N ASP A 279 -53.37 23.47 23.92
CA ASP A 279 -54.40 22.86 24.78
C ASP A 279 -55.54 22.18 24.00
N GLN A 280 -55.59 22.40 22.69
CA GLN A 280 -56.57 21.81 21.77
C GLN A 280 -55.89 21.36 20.48
N PHE A 281 -56.44 20.32 19.84
CA PHE A 281 -55.93 19.86 18.55
C PHE A 281 -56.24 20.89 17.44
N PRO A 282 -55.39 20.99 16.40
CA PRO A 282 -55.65 21.84 15.24
C PRO A 282 -56.98 21.48 14.57
N SER A 283 -57.69 22.49 14.06
CA SER A 283 -58.98 22.32 13.38
C SER A 283 -58.86 21.61 12.02
N SER A 284 -57.68 21.66 11.40
CA SER A 284 -57.41 21.09 10.08
C SER A 284 -56.08 20.31 10.08
N PRO A 285 -56.01 19.14 10.74
CA PRO A 285 -54.79 18.37 10.83
C PRO A 285 -54.57 17.49 9.60
N THR A 286 -53.31 17.26 9.26
CA THR A 286 -52.88 16.34 8.21
C THR A 286 -52.66 14.92 8.75
N GLU A 287 -52.80 13.91 7.89
CA GLU A 287 -52.54 12.51 8.28
C GLU A 287 -51.07 12.34 8.66
N GLY A 288 -50.81 11.69 9.80
CA GLY A 288 -49.45 11.52 10.33
C GLY A 288 -48.89 12.74 11.08
N GLU A 289 -49.64 13.84 11.20
CA GLU A 289 -49.21 15.02 11.95
C GLU A 289 -49.05 14.70 13.44
N TYR A 290 -47.96 15.19 14.03
CA TYR A 290 -47.68 15.09 15.45
C TYR A 290 -48.12 16.36 16.18
N PHE A 291 -48.74 16.21 17.36
CA PHE A 291 -49.16 17.33 18.17
C PHE A 291 -49.01 17.04 19.66
N ILE A 292 -48.47 18.01 20.41
CA ILE A 292 -48.29 17.91 21.87
C ILE A 292 -49.43 18.64 22.58
N ARG A 293 -50.17 17.93 23.41
CA ARG A 293 -51.23 18.49 24.26
C ARG A 293 -50.66 18.94 25.60
N THR A 294 -50.75 20.24 25.86
CA THR A 294 -50.20 20.91 27.06
C THR A 294 -51.19 21.00 28.24
N ASP A 295 -52.45 20.62 28.02
CA ASP A 295 -53.49 20.57 29.05
C ASP A 295 -53.40 19.34 29.97
N PHE A 296 -52.56 18.36 29.61
CA PHE A 296 -52.28 17.19 30.44
C PHE A 296 -51.04 17.43 31.30
N ASN A 297 -51.07 16.97 32.55
CA ASN A 297 -49.87 16.88 33.38
C ASN A 297 -49.50 15.40 33.61
N PRO A 298 -48.44 14.88 32.98
CA PRO A 298 -47.51 15.55 32.06
C PRO A 298 -48.07 15.75 30.65
N ASN A 299 -47.43 16.64 29.88
CA ASN A 299 -47.74 16.87 28.47
C ASN A 299 -47.72 15.55 27.68
N ARG A 300 -48.62 15.40 26.71
CA ARG A 300 -48.81 14.15 25.96
C ARG A 300 -48.65 14.35 24.45
N LEU A 301 -47.94 13.45 23.80
CA LEU A 301 -47.74 13.42 22.35
C LEU A 301 -48.81 12.57 21.67
N PHE A 302 -49.43 13.14 20.63
CA PHE A 302 -50.41 12.46 19.79
C PHE A 302 -49.98 12.48 18.32
N VAL A 303 -50.42 11.48 17.56
CA VAL A 303 -50.29 11.43 16.10
C VAL A 303 -51.67 11.28 15.46
N ARG A 304 -51.91 11.99 14.36
CA ARG A 304 -53.15 11.86 13.58
C ARG A 304 -53.12 10.56 12.77
N ARG A 305 -54.08 9.66 13.03
CA ARG A 305 -54.31 8.46 12.20
C ARG A 305 -55.78 8.39 11.78
N GLY A 306 -56.03 8.49 10.48
CA GLY A 306 -57.34 8.67 9.88
C GLY A 306 -58.10 9.85 10.50
N SER A 307 -59.29 9.57 11.04
CA SER A 307 -60.16 10.59 11.64
C SER A 307 -59.89 10.87 13.12
N ARG A 308 -58.88 10.24 13.74
CA ARG A 308 -58.67 10.30 15.20
C ARG A 308 -57.23 10.61 15.57
N TRP A 309 -57.06 11.24 16.73
CA TRP A 309 -55.75 11.43 17.36
C TRP A 309 -55.43 10.22 18.24
N HIS A 310 -54.29 9.58 17.97
CA HIS A 310 -53.79 8.46 18.74
C HIS A 310 -52.67 8.93 19.67
N ARG A 311 -52.78 8.58 20.95
CA ARG A 311 -51.75 8.85 21.96
C ARG A 311 -50.54 7.96 21.71
N LEU A 312 -49.34 8.54 21.75
CA LEU A 312 -48.07 7.81 21.60
C LEU A 312 -47.28 7.76 22.90
N TYR A 313 -46.91 8.93 23.41
CA TYR A 313 -45.99 9.05 24.55
C TYR A 313 -46.51 10.07 25.56
N ASP A 314 -46.21 9.83 26.83
CA ASP A 314 -46.39 10.77 27.93
C ASP A 314 -45.00 11.20 28.41
N ASN A 315 -44.81 12.48 28.69
CA ASN A 315 -43.55 12.95 29.27
C ASN A 315 -43.51 12.68 30.78
N ILE A 316 -43.40 11.41 31.19
CA ILE A 316 -43.65 10.96 32.57
C ILE A 316 -42.57 11.42 33.57
N THR A 317 -41.42 11.89 33.10
CA THR A 317 -40.27 12.20 33.97
C THR A 317 -39.73 13.60 33.72
N ASP A 318 -39.47 14.35 34.79
CA ASP A 318 -38.69 15.60 34.74
C ASP A 318 -37.21 15.34 34.34
N GLN A 319 -36.79 14.07 34.32
CA GLN A 319 -35.48 13.65 33.82
C GLN A 319 -35.40 13.79 32.30
N THR A 320 -34.56 14.72 31.87
CA THR A 320 -34.22 14.98 30.49
C THR A 320 -33.29 13.91 29.92
N TRP A 321 -33.10 13.89 28.60
CA TRP A 321 -32.10 13.01 27.97
C TRP A 321 -30.68 13.29 28.50
N THR A 322 -30.38 14.54 28.81
CA THR A 322 -29.12 14.97 29.42
C THR A 322 -28.90 14.32 30.79
N ASP A 323 -29.94 14.21 31.63
CA ASP A 323 -29.88 13.55 32.95
C ASP A 323 -29.59 12.05 32.87
N LYS A 324 -29.99 11.40 31.77
CA LYS A 324 -29.77 9.96 31.55
C LYS A 324 -28.43 9.65 30.89
N THR A 325 -27.91 10.60 30.10
CA THR A 325 -26.72 10.39 29.26
C THR A 325 -25.46 10.89 29.97
N TYR A 326 -25.58 11.99 30.69
CA TYR A 326 -24.54 12.50 31.57
C TYR A 326 -24.96 12.15 33.00
N ASN A 327 -24.07 11.54 33.80
CA ASN A 327 -24.28 11.30 35.24
C ASN A 327 -24.25 12.62 36.06
N ALA A 328 -24.92 13.66 35.55
CA ALA A 328 -24.94 15.01 36.09
C ALA A 328 -26.29 15.35 36.76
N SER A 329 -27.27 14.43 36.76
CA SER A 329 -28.54 14.69 37.45
C SER A 329 -28.35 14.62 38.97
N ASP A 330 -28.79 15.64 39.69
CA ASP A 330 -28.78 15.65 41.14
C ASP A 330 -29.70 14.56 41.70
N TYR A 331 -29.21 13.79 42.68
CA TYR A 331 -29.93 12.65 43.27
C TYR A 331 -31.03 13.05 44.27
N ILE A 332 -31.29 14.34 44.48
CA ILE A 332 -32.17 14.85 45.53
C ILE A 332 -33.52 15.26 44.94
N ASN A 333 -34.56 14.45 45.20
CA ASN A 333 -35.92 14.62 44.67
C ASN A 333 -36.86 15.46 45.56
N ASN A 334 -36.33 16.24 46.52
CA ASN A 334 -37.15 17.06 47.42
C ASN A 334 -36.85 18.56 47.27
N ASN A 335 -37.72 19.28 46.56
CA ASN A 335 -37.59 20.72 46.29
C ASN A 335 -38.24 21.61 47.37
N ARG A 336 -38.41 21.09 48.59
CA ARG A 336 -39.03 21.84 49.70
C ARG A 336 -37.99 22.74 50.36
N THR A 337 -38.40 23.96 50.68
CA THR A 337 -37.60 24.92 51.43
C THR A 337 -38.09 25.01 52.87
N THR A 338 -37.15 25.20 53.80
CA THR A 338 -37.40 25.50 55.21
C THR A 338 -36.78 26.84 55.56
N VAL A 339 -37.42 27.61 56.43
CA VAL A 339 -36.89 28.90 56.89
C VAL A 339 -36.18 28.71 58.22
N VAL A 340 -34.93 29.16 58.30
CA VAL A 340 -34.17 29.26 59.55
C VAL A 340 -33.57 30.66 59.60
N ASP A 341 -33.76 31.39 60.71
CA ASP A 341 -33.26 32.75 60.91
C ASP A 341 -33.54 33.74 59.75
N ASP A 342 -34.82 33.81 59.32
CA ASP A 342 -35.31 34.68 58.22
C ASP A 342 -34.63 34.44 56.85
N GLN A 343 -33.95 33.30 56.67
CA GLN A 343 -33.39 32.86 55.40
C GLN A 343 -33.98 31.52 54.96
N GLU A 344 -34.35 31.42 53.69
CA GLU A 344 -34.84 30.19 53.07
C GLU A 344 -33.68 29.27 52.70
N PHE A 345 -33.74 28.03 53.18
CA PHE A 345 -32.80 26.96 52.87
C PHE A 345 -33.54 25.78 52.22
N ASN A 346 -32.92 25.11 51.26
CA ASN A 346 -33.43 23.83 50.76
C ASN A 346 -33.35 22.79 51.88
N GLU A 347 -34.40 22.00 52.08
CA GLU A 347 -34.44 20.95 53.11
C GLU A 347 -33.38 19.87 52.87
N GLN A 348 -32.95 19.66 51.62
CA GLN A 348 -31.86 18.76 51.26
C GLN A 348 -30.98 19.42 50.19
N THR A 349 -29.69 19.51 50.47
CA THR A 349 -28.69 20.12 49.59
C THR A 349 -27.51 19.16 49.44
N PRO A 350 -26.96 18.95 48.23
CA PRO A 350 -25.78 18.11 48.06
C PRO A 350 -24.58 18.66 48.84
N LEU A 351 -23.74 17.77 49.38
CA LEU A 351 -22.62 18.13 50.25
C LEU A 351 -21.62 19.10 49.58
N SER A 352 -21.55 19.09 48.25
CA SER A 352 -20.75 20.00 47.43
C SER A 352 -21.15 21.47 47.57
N GLU A 353 -22.42 21.77 47.84
CA GLU A 353 -22.91 23.15 47.98
C GLU A 353 -22.99 23.63 49.42
N VAL A 354 -22.99 22.69 50.39
CA VAL A 354 -23.05 22.99 51.83
C VAL A 354 -21.76 23.66 52.32
N ILE A 355 -20.61 23.32 51.72
CA ILE A 355 -19.31 23.89 52.10
C ILE A 355 -18.74 24.62 50.89
N LYS A 356 -19.14 25.88 50.71
CA LYS A 356 -18.46 26.76 49.76
C LYS A 356 -17.11 27.14 50.35
N PRO A 357 -15.99 26.94 49.64
CA PRO A 357 -14.68 27.38 50.13
C PRO A 357 -14.72 28.89 50.32
N GLN A 358 -14.61 29.33 51.57
CA GLN A 358 -14.47 30.75 51.88
C GLN A 358 -12.99 31.10 51.70
N ALA A 359 -12.69 32.13 50.92
CA ALA A 359 -11.33 32.63 50.83
C ALA A 359 -10.90 33.13 52.21
N ASP A 360 -9.77 32.62 52.70
CA ASP A 360 -9.13 33.07 53.95
C ASP A 360 -8.62 34.50 53.73
N ASN A 361 -9.50 35.48 53.90
CA ASN A 361 -9.13 36.89 53.95
C ASN A 361 -9.17 37.36 55.40
N THR A 362 -8.04 37.16 56.09
CA THR A 362 -7.48 38.07 57.10
C THR A 362 -5.98 38.09 57.02
#